data_AF-A0A950LC81-F1
#
_entry.id   AF-A0A950LC81-F1
#
_cell.length_a   1.000
_cell.length_b   1.000
_cell.length_c   1.000
_cell.angle_alpha   90.00
_cell.angle_beta   90.00
_cell.angle_gamma   90.00
#
_symmetry.space_group_name_H-M   'P 1'
#
loop_
_entity.id
_entity.type
_entity.pdbx_description
1 polymer ?
#
loop_
_entity_poly.entity_id
_entity_poly.type
_entity_poly.pdbx_seq_one_letter_code
_entity_poly.pdbx_strand_id
1 'polypeptide(L)'
;MTPALRSTEAPRPQRAAGTAHIAFHGDPGGRTVLGDLFQRAPCRALFPCSEPADLTQAVLLTTSGGLTGGDRIEVAVALHDGARATVTTQAAEKIYRALRAD
;
A
#
# COMPACT_ATOMS: atom_id res chain seq x y z
N MET A 1 50.19 22.54 -5.58
CA MET A 1 49.54 21.49 -6.40
C MET A 1 48.18 21.23 -5.77
N THR A 2 47.11 21.82 -6.30
CA THR A 2 45.76 21.72 -5.72
C THR A 2 45.10 20.43 -6.22
N PRO A 3 44.59 19.56 -5.33
CA PRO A 3 43.96 18.33 -5.79
C PRO A 3 42.62 18.67 -6.46
N ALA A 4 42.38 18.11 -7.63
CA ALA A 4 41.07 18.20 -8.28
C ALA A 4 40.05 17.40 -7.45
N LEU A 5 38.98 18.06 -7.01
CA LEU A 5 37.83 17.41 -6.40
C LEU A 5 37.25 16.42 -7.41
N ARG A 6 37.30 15.12 -7.10
CA ARG A 6 36.59 14.11 -7.87
C ARG A 6 35.09 14.42 -7.77
N SER A 7 34.43 14.60 -8.90
CA SER A 7 32.97 14.65 -8.97
C SER A 7 32.44 13.29 -8.55
N THR A 8 31.97 13.17 -7.32
CA THR A 8 31.25 11.99 -6.86
C THR A 8 29.85 12.07 -7.46
N GLU A 9 29.54 11.18 -8.41
CA GLU A 9 28.18 11.03 -8.93
C GLU A 9 27.24 10.77 -7.75
N ALA A 10 26.16 11.57 -7.65
CA ALA A 10 25.22 11.42 -6.55
C ALA A 10 24.59 10.01 -6.62
N PRO A 11 24.52 9.28 -5.49
CA PRO A 11 23.94 7.94 -5.51
C PRO A 11 22.49 8.01 -5.98
N ARG A 12 22.10 7.07 -6.85
CA ARG A 12 20.72 6.97 -7.32
C ARG A 12 19.83 6.71 -6.11
N PRO A 13 18.87 7.60 -5.82
CA PRO A 13 18.03 7.43 -4.65
C PRO A 13 17.15 6.18 -4.82
N GLN A 14 16.97 5.41 -3.74
CA GLN A 14 16.12 4.23 -3.75
C GLN A 14 14.67 4.61 -4.06
N ARG A 15 13.93 3.75 -4.78
CA ARG A 15 12.51 3.94 -5.06
C ARG A 15 11.67 2.81 -4.50
N ALA A 16 10.60 3.17 -3.82
CA ALA A 16 9.59 2.23 -3.37
C ALA A 16 8.73 1.78 -4.56
N ALA A 17 8.47 0.47 -4.61
CA ALA A 17 7.54 -0.14 -5.56
C ALA A 17 6.68 -1.13 -4.77
N GLY A 18 5.61 -0.61 -4.17
CA GLY A 18 4.69 -1.37 -3.32
C GLY A 18 3.44 -1.82 -4.05
N THR A 19 2.86 -2.91 -3.58
CA THR A 19 1.61 -3.45 -4.10
C THR A 19 0.77 -4.04 -2.96
N ALA A 20 -0.53 -3.76 -2.94
CA ALA A 20 -1.50 -4.49 -2.15
C ALA A 20 -2.68 -4.91 -3.03
N HIS A 21 -2.90 -6.22 -3.17
CA HIS A 21 -4.09 -6.76 -3.80
C HIS A 21 -4.88 -7.56 -2.77
N ILE A 22 -6.18 -7.27 -2.66
CA ILE A 22 -7.07 -7.90 -1.69
C ILE A 22 -8.34 -8.32 -2.43
N ALA A 23 -8.78 -9.55 -2.25
CA ALA A 23 -10.05 -10.04 -2.76
C ALA A 23 -10.91 -10.60 -1.61
N PHE A 24 -12.19 -10.26 -1.62
CA PHE A 24 -13.18 -10.77 -0.67
C PHE A 24 -14.25 -11.60 -1.37
N HIS A 25 -14.71 -12.66 -0.71
CA HIS A 25 -15.79 -13.53 -1.20
C HIS A 25 -16.87 -13.70 -0.13
N GLY A 26 -18.13 -13.86 -0.55
CA GLY A 26 -19.17 -14.39 0.33
C GLY A 26 -18.99 -15.89 0.54
N ASP A 27 -19.10 -16.36 1.79
CA ASP A 27 -19.21 -17.78 2.10
C ASP A 27 -20.69 -18.24 2.05
N PRO A 28 -20.97 -19.56 1.99
CA PRO A 28 -22.34 -20.07 1.99
C PRO A 28 -23.16 -19.72 3.25
N GLY A 29 -22.50 -19.31 4.33
CA GLY A 29 -23.13 -18.85 5.58
C GLY A 29 -23.45 -17.36 5.56
N GLY A 30 -23.23 -16.65 4.44
CA GLY A 30 -23.50 -15.22 4.29
C GLY A 30 -22.43 -14.31 4.88
N ARG A 31 -21.27 -14.84 5.29
CA ARG A 31 -20.16 -14.05 5.82
C ARG A 31 -19.21 -13.64 4.71
N THR A 32 -18.54 -12.51 4.87
CA THR A 32 -17.48 -12.09 3.96
C THR A 32 -16.12 -12.56 4.47
N VAL A 33 -15.40 -13.31 3.64
CA VAL A 33 -14.07 -13.87 3.96
C VAL A 33 -13.01 -13.32 3.01
N LEU A 34 -11.76 -13.30 3.48
CA LEU A 34 -10.60 -12.99 2.64
C LEU A 34 -10.33 -14.19 1.70
N GLY A 35 -10.31 -13.94 0.40
CA GLY A 35 -9.90 -14.92 -0.61
C GLY A 35 -8.43 -14.79 -0.94
N ASP A 36 -8.08 -13.73 -1.66
CA ASP A 36 -6.71 -13.45 -2.09
C ASP A 36 -6.11 -12.28 -1.31
N LEU A 37 -4.84 -12.45 -0.92
CA LEU A 37 -4.03 -11.39 -0.33
C LEU A 37 -2.61 -11.43 -0.91
N PHE A 38 -2.26 -10.40 -1.65
CA PHE A 38 -0.89 -10.14 -2.08
C PHE A 38 -0.40 -8.81 -1.51
N GLN A 39 0.81 -8.82 -0.95
CA GLN A 39 1.41 -7.65 -0.33
C GLN A 39 2.90 -7.57 -0.67
N ARG A 40 3.33 -6.39 -1.09
CA ARG A 40 4.74 -6.05 -1.30
C ARG A 40 5.03 -4.71 -0.63
N ALA A 41 6.12 -4.68 0.13
CA ALA A 41 6.56 -3.49 0.84
C ALA A 41 6.67 -2.27 -0.10
N PRO A 42 6.24 -1.07 0.35
CA PRO A 42 5.81 -0.76 1.72
C PRO A 42 4.33 -1.02 2.02
N CYS A 43 3.53 -1.59 1.10
CA CYS A 43 2.09 -1.75 1.30
C CYS A 43 1.74 -2.87 2.28
N ARG A 44 0.80 -2.59 3.19
CA ARG A 44 0.20 -3.56 4.10
C ARG A 44 -1.31 -3.35 4.21
N ALA A 45 -1.98 -4.41 4.60
CA ALA A 45 -3.39 -4.51 4.91
C ALA A 45 -3.51 -5.19 6.27
N LEU A 46 -4.28 -4.58 7.16
CA LEU A 46 -4.61 -5.08 8.48
C LEU A 46 -6.10 -5.44 8.52
N PHE A 47 -6.44 -6.47 9.28
CA PHE A 47 -7.81 -6.97 9.39
C PHE A 47 -8.24 -6.90 10.87
N PRO A 48 -8.96 -5.84 11.27
CA PRO A 48 -9.48 -5.72 12.62
C PRO A 48 -10.43 -6.86 12.99
N CYS A 49 -10.40 -7.28 14.26
CA CYS A 49 -11.47 -8.11 14.81
C CYS A 49 -12.76 -7.30 14.81
N SER A 50 -13.70 -7.68 13.96
CA SER A 50 -15.00 -7.01 13.81
C SER A 50 -16.05 -7.73 14.65
N GLU A 51 -17.04 -7.00 15.18
CA GLU A 51 -18.17 -7.63 15.87
C GLU A 51 -19.03 -8.42 14.87
N PRO A 52 -19.82 -9.43 15.31
CA PRO A 52 -20.60 -10.27 14.40
C PRO A 52 -21.55 -9.53 13.45
N ALA A 53 -22.01 -8.34 13.83
CA ALA A 53 -22.91 -7.50 13.04
C ALA A 53 -22.19 -6.55 12.07
N ASP A 54 -20.87 -6.39 12.21
CA ASP A 54 -20.08 -5.49 11.39
C ASP A 54 -19.74 -6.13 10.03
N LEU A 55 -19.56 -5.28 9.02
CA LEU A 55 -18.96 -5.72 7.76
C LEU A 55 -17.49 -6.05 8.00
N THR A 56 -16.99 -7.08 7.29
CA THR A 56 -15.56 -7.41 7.27
C THR A 56 -14.73 -6.16 6.90
N GLN A 57 -13.69 -5.87 7.69
CA GLN A 57 -12.88 -4.67 7.52
C GLN A 57 -11.48 -4.98 7.00
N ALA A 58 -10.97 -4.12 6.14
CA ALA A 58 -9.54 -4.03 5.84
C ALA A 58 -9.04 -2.60 5.93
N VAL A 59 -7.90 -2.43 6.60
CA VAL A 59 -7.22 -1.15 6.77
C VAL A 59 -5.91 -1.19 6.00
N LEU A 60 -5.83 -0.40 4.94
CA LEU A 60 -4.65 -0.24 4.10
C LEU A 60 -3.70 0.81 4.69
N LEU A 61 -2.40 0.55 4.58
CA LEU A 61 -1.36 1.49 4.99
C LEU A 61 -0.05 1.25 4.24
N THR A 62 0.82 2.24 4.25
CA THR A 62 2.23 2.07 3.89
C THR A 62 3.07 2.03 5.16
N THR A 63 4.16 1.26 5.14
CA THR A 63 5.17 1.26 6.21
C THR A 63 6.31 2.25 5.92
N SER A 64 6.14 3.11 4.92
CA SER A 64 7.07 4.20 4.58
C SER A 64 6.79 5.45 5.42
N GLY A 65 7.73 6.39 5.40
CA GLY A 65 7.55 7.73 5.99
C GLY A 65 6.88 8.76 5.05
N GLY A 66 6.26 8.29 3.97
CA GLY A 66 5.75 9.09 2.85
C GLY A 66 6.41 8.74 1.51
N LEU A 67 5.76 9.13 0.42
CA LEU A 67 6.21 8.90 -0.96
C LEU A 67 6.98 10.10 -1.52
N THR A 68 8.07 9.83 -2.20
CA THR A 68 8.91 10.81 -2.89
C THR A 68 8.85 10.65 -4.40
N GLY A 69 9.41 11.61 -5.14
CA GLY A 69 9.34 11.63 -6.60
C GLY A 69 9.93 10.36 -7.24
N GLY A 70 9.09 9.57 -7.92
CA GLY A 70 9.45 8.34 -8.60
C GLY A 70 9.04 7.05 -7.86
N ASP A 71 8.55 7.15 -6.63
CA ASP A 71 7.97 6.01 -5.91
C ASP A 71 6.66 5.56 -6.58
N ARG A 72 6.35 4.27 -6.50
CA ARG A 72 5.13 3.67 -7.08
C ARG A 72 4.43 2.81 -6.04
N ILE A 73 3.13 3.04 -5.89
CA ILE A 73 2.24 2.27 -5.03
C ILE A 73 1.05 1.83 -5.87
N GLU A 74 0.74 0.55 -5.83
CA GLU A 74 -0.44 -0.03 -6.44
C GLU A 74 -1.34 -0.66 -5.37
N VAL A 75 -2.62 -0.34 -5.43
CA VAL A 75 -3.64 -0.92 -4.55
C VAL A 75 -4.79 -1.39 -5.43
N ALA A 76 -5.16 -2.66 -5.31
CA ALA A 76 -6.35 -3.23 -5.93
C ALA A 76 -7.21 -3.93 -4.88
N VAL A 77 -8.51 -3.69 -4.94
CA VAL A 77 -9.49 -4.31 -4.05
C VAL A 77 -10.60 -4.89 -4.91
N ALA A 78 -10.87 -6.18 -4.75
CA ALA A 78 -11.95 -6.88 -5.41
C ALA A 78 -12.99 -7.35 -4.37
N LEU A 79 -14.27 -7.17 -4.68
CA LEU A 79 -15.38 -7.84 -4.00
C LEU A 79 -16.05 -8.78 -4.99
N HIS A 80 -16.10 -10.06 -4.65
CA HIS A 80 -16.80 -11.09 -5.41
C HIS A 80 -18.21 -11.33 -4.86
N ASP A 81 -18.98 -12.19 -5.53
CA ASP A 81 -20.38 -12.46 -5.21
C ASP A 81 -20.60 -12.75 -3.71
N GLY A 82 -21.64 -12.11 -3.16
CA GLY A 82 -22.00 -12.24 -1.75
C GLY A 82 -21.09 -11.50 -0.76
N ALA A 83 -19.98 -10.89 -1.20
CA ALA A 83 -19.07 -10.16 -0.32
C ALA A 83 -19.57 -8.74 -0.01
N ARG A 84 -19.40 -8.31 1.25
CA ARG A 84 -19.60 -6.94 1.73
C ARG A 84 -18.49 -6.62 2.71
N ALA A 85 -17.69 -5.61 2.38
CA ALA A 85 -16.54 -5.21 3.17
C ALA A 85 -16.41 -3.69 3.26
N THR A 86 -15.83 -3.22 4.35
CA THR A 86 -15.37 -1.83 4.49
C THR A 86 -13.87 -1.81 4.30
N VAL A 87 -13.39 -1.08 3.29
CA VAL A 87 -11.96 -0.88 3.08
C VAL A 87 -11.63 0.58 3.30
N THR A 88 -10.64 0.82 4.17
CA THR A 88 -10.24 2.16 4.57
C THR A 88 -8.71 2.25 4.68
N THR A 89 -8.20 3.45 4.92
CA THR A 89 -6.78 3.70 5.22
C THR A 89 -6.62 4.13 6.67
N GLN A 90 -5.52 3.73 7.32
CA GLN A 90 -5.26 4.16 8.71
C GLN A 90 -5.00 5.67 8.83
N ALA A 91 -4.44 6.27 7.78
CA ALA A 91 -4.17 7.70 7.67
C ALA A 91 -4.05 8.10 6.19
N ALA A 92 -4.05 9.41 5.94
CA ALA A 92 -3.67 9.94 4.63
C ALA A 92 -2.17 9.70 4.37
N GLU A 93 -1.83 9.35 3.13
CA GLU A 93 -0.43 9.17 2.72
C GLU A 93 0.26 10.53 2.58
N LYS A 94 1.52 10.62 3.02
CA LYS A 94 2.32 11.83 2.89
C LYS A 94 3.04 11.84 1.53
N ILE A 95 2.66 12.77 0.66
CA ILE A 95 3.30 12.96 -0.64
C ILE A 95 4.27 14.14 -0.56
N TYR A 96 5.57 13.87 -0.74
CA TYR A 96 6.60 14.91 -0.78
C TYR A 96 6.69 15.56 -2.16
N ARG A 97 7.18 16.80 -2.19
CA ARG A 97 7.47 17.53 -3.43
C ARG A 97 8.45 16.71 -4.28
N ALA A 98 8.04 16.36 -5.50
CA ALA A 98 8.94 15.80 -6.48
C ALA A 98 9.92 16.86 -6.99
N LEU A 99 11.18 16.47 -7.15
CA LEU A 99 12.12 17.26 -7.96
C LEU A 99 11.70 17.17 -9.43
N ARG A 100 12.09 18.16 -10.24
CA ARG A 100 11.91 18.05 -11.69
C ARG A 100 12.60 16.78 -12.17
N ALA A 101 11.92 16.03 -13.04
CA ALA A 101 12.59 15.01 -13.82
C ALA A 101 13.59 15.74 -14.74
N ASP A 102 14.84 15.32 -14.71
CA ASP A 102 15.87 15.75 -15.65
C ASP A 102 15.52 15.32 -17.09
#